data_AF-A0A3C7W5L1-F1
#
_entry.id   AF-A0A3C7W5L1-F1
#
_cell.length_a   1.000
_cell.length_b   1.000
_cell.length_c   1.000
_cell.angle_alpha   90.00
_cell.angle_beta   90.00
_cell.angle_gamma   90.00
#
_symmetry.space_group_name_H-M   'P 1'
#
loop_
_entity.id
_entity.type
_entity.pdbx_description
1 polymer ?
#
loop_
_entity_poly.entity_id
_entity_poly.type
_entity_poly.pdbx_seq_one_letter_code
_entity_poly.pdbx_strand_id
1 'polypeptide(L)'
;MNAAAVTRSSPFHVLAGALWRLLVAGVVLLALYVAAGRALMGNVSALQPQLLAALNERLPFTLSASSVSGRMEAFSPELVFTDLRLAFPGEAIEPVQLARGSLRLAPLRSLLTRSPQASFVTLSGLSVELDQDEAGHLRLRGFGVPGDDGGLRDWLASFLPRVRALVLEDNRVLLHRPDAQGRRARLDLTLRRSGSARTLDARIETAVGNAATLHAEGIGNPLSPATWRGDVFLALEAERLERLFDWLPVTVPVRAAGRAGVQLWLQQAGGRSDLRLSLAGDNLLLEGGGG
;
A
#
# COMPACT_ATOMS: atom_id res chain seq x y z
N MET A 1 -3.85 -61.82 53.83
CA MET A 1 -4.97 -61.43 52.95
C MET A 1 -4.77 -59.98 52.55
N ASN A 2 -4.52 -59.76 51.25
CA ASN A 2 -4.58 -58.54 50.44
C ASN A 2 -3.90 -57.24 50.93
N ALA A 3 -2.69 -57.00 50.40
CA ALA A 3 -2.14 -55.68 50.21
C ALA A 3 -2.89 -54.98 49.05
N ALA A 4 -3.63 -53.93 49.37
CA ALA A 4 -4.24 -53.06 48.37
C ALA A 4 -3.14 -52.19 47.73
N ALA A 5 -2.76 -52.53 46.50
CA ALA A 5 -1.93 -51.67 45.67
C ALA A 5 -2.74 -50.42 45.28
N VAL A 6 -2.56 -49.35 46.04
CA VAL A 6 -3.05 -48.02 45.66
C VAL A 6 -2.14 -47.48 44.56
N THR A 7 -2.49 -47.78 43.31
CA THR A 7 -1.91 -47.10 42.15
C THR A 7 -2.41 -45.65 42.11
N ARG A 8 -1.68 -44.75 42.75
CA ARG A 8 -1.86 -43.30 42.54
C ARG A 8 -1.34 -42.97 41.15
N SER A 9 -2.25 -42.90 40.17
CA SER A 9 -1.93 -42.36 38.84
C SER A 9 -1.55 -40.89 39.00
N SER A 10 -0.26 -40.61 38.83
CA SER A 10 0.30 -39.26 38.91
C SER A 10 -0.36 -38.36 37.86
N PRO A 11 -0.93 -37.20 38.24
CA PRO A 11 -1.62 -36.29 37.31
C PRO A 11 -0.71 -35.78 36.19
N PHE A 12 0.62 -35.85 36.39
CA PHE A 12 1.62 -35.48 35.39
C PHE A 12 1.65 -36.41 34.17
N HIS A 13 1.38 -37.71 34.32
CA HIS A 13 1.35 -38.63 33.17
C HIS A 13 0.08 -38.46 32.34
N VAL A 14 -1.04 -38.13 32.98
CA VAL A 14 -2.30 -37.81 32.30
C VAL A 14 -2.17 -36.47 31.56
N LEU A 15 -1.56 -35.45 32.19
CA LEU A 15 -1.26 -34.17 31.54
C LEU A 15 -0.30 -34.34 30.36
N ALA A 16 0.78 -35.10 30.51
CA ALA A 16 1.74 -35.34 29.44
C ALA A 16 1.10 -36.08 28.25
N GLY A 17 0.26 -37.08 28.53
CA GLY A 17 -0.50 -37.78 27.48
C GLY A 17 -1.54 -36.88 26.79
N ALA A 18 -2.21 -36.01 27.54
CA ALA A 18 -3.14 -35.03 26.98
C ALA A 18 -2.42 -33.96 26.14
N LEU A 19 -1.30 -33.42 26.62
CA LEU A 19 -0.44 -32.48 25.90
C LEU A 19 0.10 -33.10 24.62
N TRP A 20 0.55 -34.35 24.66
CA TRP A 20 1.00 -35.08 23.47
C TRP A 20 -0.12 -35.25 22.45
N ARG A 21 -1.32 -35.68 22.88
CA ARG A 21 -2.49 -35.80 21.99
C ARG A 21 -2.89 -34.45 21.38
N LEU A 22 -2.82 -33.37 22.16
CA LEU A 22 -3.13 -32.02 21.71
C LEU A 22 -2.07 -31.53 20.71
N LEU A 23 -0.79 -31.84 20.94
CA LEU A 23 0.30 -31.57 20.01
C LEU A 23 0.11 -32.34 18.70
N VAL A 24 -0.13 -33.65 18.76
CA VAL A 24 -0.38 -34.49 17.58
C VAL A 24 -1.62 -34.01 16.82
N ALA A 25 -2.73 -33.72 17.52
CA ALA A 25 -3.93 -33.16 16.91
C ALA A 25 -3.64 -31.79 16.25
N GLY A 26 -2.84 -30.94 16.89
CA GLY A 26 -2.40 -29.67 16.33
C GLY A 26 -1.59 -29.83 15.04
N VAL A 27 -0.68 -30.80 15.00
CA VAL A 27 0.12 -31.12 13.80
C VAL A 27 -0.77 -31.68 12.68
N VAL A 28 -1.70 -32.58 12.99
CA VAL A 28 -2.63 -33.16 12.00
C VAL A 28 -3.55 -32.08 11.43
N LEU A 29 -4.11 -31.21 12.28
CA LEU A 29 -4.93 -30.07 11.85
C LEU A 29 -4.13 -29.11 10.97
N LEU A 30 -2.87 -28.84 11.33
CA LEU A 30 -1.98 -28.00 10.51
C LEU A 30 -1.71 -28.66 9.14
N ALA A 31 -1.45 -29.97 9.12
CA ALA A 31 -1.23 -30.70 7.87
C ALA A 31 -2.48 -30.70 6.97
N LEU A 32 -3.66 -30.94 7.55
CA LEU A 32 -4.94 -30.87 6.83
C LEU A 32 -5.18 -29.46 6.28
N TYR A 33 -4.91 -28.44 7.08
CA TYR A 33 -4.99 -27.04 6.67
C TYR A 33 -4.07 -26.74 5.48
N VAL A 34 -2.80 -27.16 5.53
CA VAL A 34 -1.84 -26.94 4.44
C VAL A 34 -2.26 -27.70 3.18
N ALA A 35 -2.70 -28.95 3.31
CA ALA A 35 -3.17 -29.76 2.19
C ALA A 35 -4.39 -29.13 1.52
N ALA A 36 -5.40 -28.74 2.31
CA ALA A 36 -6.60 -28.06 1.82
C ALA A 36 -6.26 -26.70 1.19
N GLY A 37 -5.41 -25.90 1.83
CA GLY A 37 -4.95 -24.62 1.31
C GLY A 37 -4.24 -24.76 -0.02
N ARG A 38 -3.34 -25.74 -0.16
CA ARG A 38 -2.63 -26.01 -1.42
C ARG A 38 -3.58 -26.51 -2.51
N ALA A 39 -4.55 -27.36 -2.18
CA ALA A 39 -5.56 -27.83 -3.11
C ALA A 39 -6.49 -26.69 -3.59
N LEU A 40 -6.88 -25.78 -2.69
CA LEU A 40 -7.67 -24.60 -3.03
C LEU A 40 -6.88 -23.64 -3.92
N MET A 41 -5.63 -23.32 -3.53
CA MET A 41 -4.75 -22.44 -4.31
C MET A 41 -4.50 -22.99 -5.73
N GLY A 42 -4.35 -24.31 -5.88
CA GLY A 42 -4.22 -24.96 -7.18
C GLY A 42 -5.46 -24.87 -8.07
N ASN A 43 -6.65 -24.63 -7.49
CA ASN A 43 -7.93 -24.51 -8.20
C ASN A 43 -8.47 -23.06 -8.24
N VAL A 44 -7.67 -22.07 -7.83
CA VAL A 44 -8.10 -20.65 -7.81
C VAL A 44 -8.51 -20.14 -9.19
N SER A 45 -7.87 -20.62 -10.25
CA SER A 45 -8.22 -20.25 -11.63
C SER A 45 -9.65 -20.66 -12.00
N ALA A 46 -10.12 -21.82 -11.53
CA ALA A 46 -11.51 -22.28 -11.74
C ALA A 46 -12.53 -21.49 -10.90
N LEU A 47 -12.10 -20.97 -9.73
CA LEU A 47 -12.93 -20.20 -8.81
C LEU A 47 -12.84 -18.69 -9.02
N GLN A 48 -12.06 -18.23 -10.01
CA GLN A 48 -11.89 -16.82 -10.37
C GLN A 48 -13.20 -16.03 -10.45
N PRO A 49 -14.25 -16.46 -11.18
CA PRO A 49 -15.47 -15.66 -11.31
C PRO A 49 -16.20 -15.49 -9.97
N GLN A 50 -16.18 -16.51 -9.11
CA GLN A 50 -16.81 -16.45 -7.79
C GLN A 50 -16.03 -15.56 -6.82
N LEU A 51 -14.69 -15.61 -6.89
CA LEU A 51 -13.80 -14.73 -6.11
C LEU A 51 -14.00 -13.27 -6.50
N LEU A 52 -14.05 -12.96 -7.80
CA LEU A 52 -14.27 -11.60 -8.29
C LEU A 52 -15.66 -11.09 -7.90
N ALA A 53 -16.71 -11.92 -8.00
CA ALA A 53 -18.05 -11.56 -7.54
C ALA A 53 -18.08 -11.20 -6.04
N ALA A 54 -17.51 -12.07 -5.19
CA ALA A 54 -17.46 -11.84 -3.75
C ALA A 54 -16.61 -10.62 -3.34
N LEU A 55 -15.58 -10.29 -4.14
CA LEU A 55 -14.79 -9.07 -3.94
C LEU A 55 -15.57 -7.83 -4.36
N ASN A 56 -16.25 -7.88 -5.52
CA ASN A 56 -17.04 -6.75 -6.04
C ASN A 56 -18.24 -6.39 -5.16
N GLU A 57 -18.80 -7.34 -4.40
CA GLU A 57 -19.83 -7.05 -3.39
C GLU A 57 -19.30 -6.26 -2.18
N ARG A 58 -18.00 -6.34 -1.90
CA ARG A 58 -17.38 -5.76 -0.69
C ARG A 58 -16.52 -4.54 -0.98
N LEU A 59 -16.22 -4.29 -2.25
CA LEU A 59 -15.39 -3.19 -2.70
C LEU A 59 -16.29 -2.11 -3.30
N PRO A 60 -15.95 -0.82 -3.10
CA PRO A 60 -16.68 0.29 -3.72
C PRO A 60 -16.40 0.42 -5.23
N PHE A 61 -15.66 -0.51 -5.82
CA PHE A 61 -15.27 -0.54 -7.23
C PHE A 61 -15.40 -1.95 -7.80
N THR A 62 -15.65 -2.03 -9.11
CA THR A 62 -15.66 -3.28 -9.85
C THR A 62 -14.22 -3.67 -10.19
N LEU A 63 -13.75 -4.76 -9.59
CA LEU A 63 -12.50 -5.42 -9.91
C LEU A 63 -12.73 -6.44 -11.03
N SER A 64 -11.95 -6.33 -12.10
CA SER A 64 -11.84 -7.37 -13.13
C SER A 64 -10.38 -7.75 -13.32
N ALA A 65 -10.11 -9.04 -13.56
CA ALA A 65 -8.77 -9.59 -13.74
C ALA A 65 -8.78 -10.53 -14.94
N SER A 66 -7.74 -10.49 -15.78
CA SER A 66 -7.61 -11.45 -16.88
C SER A 66 -7.30 -12.86 -16.36
N SER A 67 -6.44 -12.97 -15.36
CA SER A 67 -6.17 -14.25 -14.70
C SER A 67 -5.95 -14.09 -13.20
N VAL A 68 -6.39 -15.09 -12.44
CA VAL A 68 -6.13 -15.20 -11.00
C VAL A 68 -5.47 -16.55 -10.73
N SER A 69 -4.31 -16.50 -10.08
CA SER A 69 -3.56 -17.69 -9.67
C SER A 69 -3.39 -17.71 -8.16
N GLY A 70 -3.49 -18.89 -7.56
CA GLY A 70 -3.22 -19.10 -6.15
C GLY A 70 -1.87 -19.79 -5.98
N ARG A 71 -1.05 -19.29 -5.07
CA ARG A 71 0.18 -19.96 -4.64
C ARG A 71 0.23 -20.06 -3.12
N MET A 72 0.85 -21.12 -2.63
CA MET A 72 1.07 -21.30 -1.20
C MET A 72 2.55 -21.03 -0.92
N GLU A 73 2.87 -19.93 -0.23
CA GLU A 73 4.23 -19.63 0.21
C GLU A 73 4.37 -20.04 1.68
N ALA A 74 5.17 -21.09 1.95
CA ALA A 74 5.27 -21.76 3.24
C ALA A 74 3.89 -22.18 3.81
N PHE A 75 3.25 -21.29 4.59
CA PHE A 75 1.94 -21.49 5.24
C PHE A 75 0.96 -20.34 4.98
N SER A 76 1.29 -19.42 4.06
CA SER A 76 0.43 -18.31 3.68
C SER A 76 -0.12 -18.51 2.26
N PRO A 77 -1.45 -18.54 2.09
CA PRO A 77 -2.05 -18.48 0.77
C PRO A 77 -1.85 -17.07 0.20
N GLU A 78 -1.41 -17.03 -1.05
CA GLU A 78 -1.22 -15.82 -1.82
C GLU A 78 -1.99 -15.91 -3.13
N LEU A 79 -2.77 -14.87 -3.39
CA LEU A 79 -3.51 -14.71 -4.63
C LEU A 79 -2.76 -13.71 -5.50
N VAL A 80 -2.40 -14.11 -6.71
CA VAL A 80 -1.75 -13.25 -7.71
C VAL A 80 -2.74 -13.03 -8.85
N PHE A 81 -3.07 -11.77 -9.06
CA PHE A 81 -3.92 -11.26 -10.11
C PHE A 81 -3.04 -10.65 -11.21
N THR A 82 -3.35 -10.95 -12.47
CA THR A 82 -2.65 -10.37 -13.64
C THR A 82 -3.64 -9.58 -14.46
N ASP A 83 -3.20 -8.43 -14.97
CA ASP A 83 -3.99 -7.49 -15.77
C ASP A 83 -5.32 -7.12 -15.07
N LEU A 84 -5.16 -6.51 -13.91
CA LEU A 84 -6.26 -5.99 -13.11
C LEU A 84 -6.79 -4.70 -13.73
N ARG A 85 -8.11 -4.56 -13.76
CA ARG A 85 -8.81 -3.32 -14.12
C ARG A 85 -9.79 -2.97 -13.02
N LEU A 86 -9.65 -1.77 -12.49
CA LEU A 86 -10.52 -1.19 -11.47
C LEU A 86 -11.47 -0.20 -12.16
N ALA A 87 -12.77 -0.48 -12.13
CA ALA A 87 -13.79 0.43 -12.64
C ALA A 87 -14.62 0.95 -11.47
N PHE A 88 -14.66 2.27 -11.28
CA PHE A 88 -15.45 2.90 -10.22
C PHE A 88 -16.87 3.19 -10.72
N PRO A 89 -17.92 2.82 -9.96
CA PRO A 89 -19.29 3.05 -10.36
C PRO A 89 -19.60 4.56 -10.40
N GLY A 90 -20.17 5.03 -11.51
CA GLY A 90 -20.59 6.43 -11.69
C GLY A 90 -19.70 7.27 -12.61
N GLU A 91 -18.54 6.77 -13.03
CA GLU A 91 -17.68 7.45 -14.01
C GLU A 91 -17.72 6.73 -15.37
N ALA A 92 -18.01 7.46 -16.44
CA ALA A 92 -17.77 7.03 -17.82
C ALA A 92 -16.28 7.20 -18.20
N ILE A 93 -15.38 6.94 -17.25
CA ILE A 93 -13.94 7.13 -17.38
C ILE A 93 -13.27 5.77 -17.54
N GLU A 94 -12.16 5.74 -18.28
CA GLU A 94 -11.38 4.55 -18.57
C GLU A 94 -10.94 3.84 -17.27
N PRO A 95 -11.11 2.51 -17.18
CA PRO A 95 -10.79 1.76 -15.97
C PRO A 95 -9.30 1.85 -15.68
N VAL A 96 -8.96 2.02 -14.40
CA VAL A 96 -7.57 2.07 -13.94
C VAL A 96 -6.95 0.70 -14.12
N GLN A 97 -5.84 0.64 -14.84
CA GLN A 97 -5.16 -0.61 -15.19
C GLN A 97 -3.96 -0.84 -14.28
N LEU A 98 -3.82 -2.08 -13.80
CA LEU A 98 -2.68 -2.56 -13.04
C LEU A 98 -2.16 -3.83 -13.70
N ALA A 99 -0.85 -3.88 -13.95
CA ALA A 99 -0.22 -5.04 -14.56
C ALA A 99 -0.31 -6.29 -13.65
N ARG A 100 -0.12 -6.11 -12.34
CA ARG A 100 -0.14 -7.21 -11.37
C ARG A 100 -0.62 -6.75 -10.00
N GLY A 101 -1.40 -7.58 -9.33
CA GLY A 101 -1.71 -7.44 -7.91
C GLY A 101 -1.41 -8.73 -7.17
N SER A 102 -0.77 -8.69 -6.01
CA SER A 102 -0.63 -9.86 -5.14
C SER A 102 -1.23 -9.57 -3.76
N LEU A 103 -1.99 -10.53 -3.25
CA LEU A 103 -2.64 -10.48 -1.95
C LEU A 103 -2.23 -11.71 -1.14
N ARG A 104 -1.40 -11.50 -0.13
CA ARG A 104 -1.00 -12.54 0.81
C ARG A 104 -1.85 -12.48 2.07
N LEU A 105 -2.46 -13.61 2.43
CA LEU A 105 -3.26 -13.74 3.65
C LEU A 105 -2.38 -14.27 4.80
N ALA A 106 -2.66 -13.85 6.05
CA ALA A 106 -2.06 -14.45 7.25
C ALA A 106 -3.10 -15.20 8.10
N PRO A 107 -3.45 -16.44 7.73
CA PRO A 107 -4.50 -17.21 8.37
C PRO A 107 -4.23 -17.50 9.86
N LEU A 108 -2.98 -17.79 10.24
CA LEU A 108 -2.60 -17.98 11.65
C LEU A 108 -2.94 -16.76 12.51
N ARG A 109 -2.66 -15.55 12.00
CA ARG A 109 -3.03 -14.31 12.69
C ARG A 109 -4.53 -14.03 12.59
N SER A 110 -5.16 -14.32 11.47
CA SER A 110 -6.62 -14.19 11.33
C SER A 110 -7.38 -15.05 12.34
N LEU A 111 -6.87 -16.24 12.66
CA LEU A 111 -7.39 -17.12 13.70
C LEU A 111 -7.16 -16.53 15.11
N LEU A 112 -5.95 -16.03 15.39
CA LEU A 112 -5.64 -15.36 16.67
C LEU A 112 -6.49 -14.10 16.92
N THR A 113 -6.75 -13.30 15.88
CA THR A 113 -7.51 -12.03 16.00
C THR A 113 -8.98 -12.15 15.62
N ARG A 114 -9.45 -13.34 15.23
CA ARG A 114 -10.80 -13.61 14.68
C ARG A 114 -11.24 -12.67 13.56
N SER A 115 -10.29 -12.11 12.82
CA SER A 115 -10.55 -11.15 11.74
C SER A 115 -9.69 -11.50 10.53
N PRO A 116 -10.23 -11.60 9.31
CA PRO A 116 -9.42 -11.85 8.12
C PRO A 116 -8.41 -10.71 7.93
N GLN A 117 -7.12 -10.99 8.14
CA GLN A 117 -6.03 -10.02 7.95
C GLN A 117 -5.35 -10.23 6.60
N ALA A 118 -5.50 -9.24 5.71
CA ALA A 118 -4.64 -9.08 4.55
C ALA A 118 -3.25 -8.63 5.02
N SER A 119 -2.24 -9.46 4.75
CA SER A 119 -0.90 -9.24 5.26
C SER A 119 -0.03 -8.40 4.37
N PHE A 120 -0.01 -8.72 3.09
CA PHE A 120 0.79 -8.00 2.09
C PHE A 120 -0.08 -7.80 0.88
N VAL A 121 -0.22 -6.55 0.47
CA VAL A 121 -0.85 -6.15 -0.78
C VAL A 121 0.25 -5.55 -1.63
N THR A 122 0.60 -6.20 -2.73
CA THR A 122 1.55 -5.66 -3.71
C THR A 122 0.76 -5.28 -4.94
N LEU A 123 0.87 -4.04 -5.40
CA LEU A 123 0.26 -3.56 -6.63
C LEU A 123 1.40 -3.09 -7.52
N SER A 124 1.53 -3.69 -8.69
CA SER A 124 2.61 -3.38 -9.61
C SER A 124 2.07 -2.85 -10.93
N GLY A 125 2.70 -1.81 -11.46
CA GLY A 125 2.36 -1.24 -12.76
C GLY A 125 0.99 -0.56 -12.79
N LEU A 126 0.58 0.09 -11.69
CA LEU A 126 -0.60 0.95 -11.68
C LEU A 126 -0.39 2.12 -12.63
N SER A 127 -1.29 2.31 -13.59
CA SER A 127 -1.31 3.49 -14.46
C SER A 127 -2.32 4.48 -13.91
N VAL A 128 -1.83 5.58 -13.32
CA VAL A 128 -2.65 6.66 -12.79
C VAL A 128 -2.59 7.84 -13.75
N GLU A 129 -3.75 8.31 -14.19
CA GLU A 129 -3.87 9.53 -14.99
C GLU A 129 -4.36 10.67 -14.10
N LEU A 130 -3.69 11.81 -14.14
CA LEU A 130 -4.12 13.04 -13.50
C LEU A 130 -4.48 14.06 -14.58
N ASP A 131 -5.66 14.64 -14.46
CA ASP A 131 -6.05 15.84 -15.19
C ASP A 131 -5.81 17.08 -14.35
N GLN A 132 -5.28 18.10 -14.98
CA GLN A 132 -5.30 19.45 -14.44
C GLN A 132 -6.42 20.25 -15.07
N ASP A 133 -7.32 20.80 -14.26
CA ASP A 133 -8.36 21.72 -14.75
C ASP A 133 -7.79 23.13 -15.04
N GLU A 134 -8.61 23.98 -15.66
CA GLU A 134 -8.24 25.36 -15.99
C GLU A 134 -7.96 26.23 -14.75
N ALA A 135 -8.48 25.85 -13.58
CA ALA A 135 -8.23 26.51 -12.31
C ALA A 135 -6.97 25.99 -11.59
N GLY A 136 -6.27 25.01 -12.17
CA GLY A 136 -5.05 24.41 -11.63
C GLY A 136 -5.29 23.28 -10.64
N HIS A 137 -6.52 22.84 -10.41
CA HIS A 137 -6.83 21.70 -9.56
C HIS A 137 -6.46 20.38 -10.27
N LEU A 138 -5.81 19.50 -9.52
CA LEU A 138 -5.47 18.16 -9.98
C LEU A 138 -6.59 17.19 -9.63
N ARG A 139 -7.16 16.55 -10.65
CA ARG A 139 -8.16 15.49 -10.53
C ARG A 139 -7.53 14.17 -10.97
N LEU A 140 -7.66 13.13 -10.16
CA LEU A 140 -7.26 11.79 -10.58
C LEU A 140 -8.36 11.22 -11.50
N ARG A 141 -8.03 10.91 -12.74
CA ARG A 141 -8.95 10.20 -13.64
C ARG A 141 -9.08 8.75 -13.18
N GLY A 142 -10.32 8.27 -13.12
CA GLY A 142 -10.63 6.89 -12.76
C GLY A 142 -10.44 6.58 -11.27
N PHE A 143 -10.24 7.59 -10.42
CA PHE A 143 -10.24 7.48 -8.96
C PHE A 143 -11.15 8.56 -8.37
N GLY A 144 -12.45 8.36 -8.45
CA GLY A 144 -13.44 9.27 -7.90
C GLY A 144 -14.85 8.73 -8.01
N VAL A 145 -15.70 9.05 -7.03
CA VAL A 145 -17.16 9.04 -7.23
C VAL A 145 -17.52 10.49 -7.52
N PRO A 146 -18.23 10.80 -8.62
CA PRO A 146 -18.61 12.18 -8.93
C PRO A 146 -19.36 12.80 -7.75
N GLY A 147 -18.79 13.86 -7.15
CA GLY A 147 -19.41 14.60 -6.03
C GLY A 147 -19.03 14.15 -4.63
N ASP A 148 -18.14 13.17 -4.47
CA ASP A 148 -17.64 12.73 -3.16
C ASP A 148 -16.10 12.68 -3.13
N ASP A 149 -15.48 13.81 -2.79
CA ASP A 149 -14.03 13.92 -2.57
C ASP A 149 -13.55 13.10 -1.35
N GLY A 150 -14.47 12.52 -0.56
CA GLY A 150 -14.22 11.80 0.69
C GLY A 150 -14.27 10.27 0.58
N GLY A 151 -15.15 9.69 -0.24
CA GLY A 151 -15.45 8.25 -0.21
C GLY A 151 -14.26 7.32 -0.42
N LEU A 152 -13.37 7.61 -1.37
CA LEU A 152 -12.14 6.84 -1.58
C LEU A 152 -11.14 7.04 -0.43
N ARG A 153 -10.99 8.29 0.04
CA ARG A 153 -10.09 8.63 1.16
C ARG A 153 -10.54 7.95 2.45
N ASP A 154 -11.84 7.93 2.72
CA ASP A 154 -12.45 7.27 3.88
C ASP A 154 -12.34 5.75 3.77
N TRP A 155 -12.55 5.20 2.58
CA TRP A 155 -12.31 3.78 2.35
C TRP A 155 -10.83 3.42 2.58
N LEU A 156 -9.88 4.17 2.02
CA LEU A 156 -8.44 3.98 2.27
C LEU A 156 -8.10 4.17 3.75
N ALA A 157 -8.64 5.19 4.41
CA ALA A 157 -8.45 5.43 5.84
C ALA A 157 -8.98 4.27 6.69
N SER A 158 -10.03 3.58 6.25
CA SER A 158 -10.54 2.36 6.89
C SER A 158 -9.73 1.10 6.52
N PHE A 159 -9.18 1.03 5.30
CA PHE A 159 -8.48 -0.13 4.75
C PHE A 159 -7.02 -0.21 5.18
N LEU A 160 -6.28 0.91 5.12
CA LEU A 160 -4.86 0.97 5.48
C LEU A 160 -4.56 0.50 6.91
N PRO A 161 -5.40 0.78 7.94
CA PRO A 161 -5.22 0.18 9.25
C PRO A 161 -5.36 -1.35 9.26
N ARG A 162 -6.10 -1.95 8.32
CA ARG A 162 -6.33 -3.40 8.24
C ARG A 162 -5.23 -4.14 7.48
N VAL A 163 -4.40 -3.42 6.72
CA VAL A 163 -3.30 -3.99 5.94
C VAL A 163 -1.98 -3.87 6.71
N ARG A 164 -1.19 -4.95 6.74
CA ARG A 164 0.13 -4.93 7.39
C ARG A 164 1.21 -4.33 6.49
N ALA A 165 1.17 -4.58 5.19
CA ALA A 165 2.05 -3.92 4.25
C ALA A 165 1.35 -3.71 2.91
N LEU A 166 1.48 -2.51 2.37
CA LEU A 166 1.02 -2.11 1.06
C LEU A 166 2.24 -1.65 0.28
N VAL A 167 2.54 -2.34 -0.82
CA VAL A 167 3.66 -2.04 -1.70
C VAL A 167 3.09 -1.71 -3.07
N LEU A 168 3.41 -0.54 -3.57
CA LEU A 168 3.10 -0.06 -4.89
C LEU A 168 4.44 0.02 -5.62
N GLU A 169 4.59 -0.75 -6.70
CA GLU A 169 5.85 -0.86 -7.46
C GLU A 169 5.63 -0.51 -8.94
N ASP A 170 6.60 0.15 -9.56
CA ASP A 170 6.62 0.43 -11.00
C ASP A 170 5.38 1.18 -11.50
N ASN A 171 4.77 2.00 -10.65
CA ASN A 171 3.55 2.72 -10.99
C ASN A 171 3.89 3.90 -11.88
N ARG A 172 3.03 4.16 -12.86
CA ARG A 172 3.21 5.24 -13.82
C ARG A 172 2.16 6.29 -13.56
N VAL A 173 2.62 7.51 -13.41
CA VAL A 173 1.78 8.69 -13.22
C VAL A 173 1.85 9.50 -14.52
N LEU A 174 0.71 9.67 -15.18
CA LEU A 174 0.57 10.49 -16.38
C LEU A 174 -0.21 11.77 -16.05
N LEU A 175 0.45 12.92 -16.13
CA LEU A 175 -0.20 14.22 -15.96
C LEU A 175 -0.62 14.77 -17.33
N HIS A 176 -1.92 14.92 -17.52
CA HIS A 176 -2.53 15.60 -18.66
C HIS A 176 -2.77 17.07 -18.29
N ARG A 177 -2.16 17.97 -19.06
CA ARG A 177 -2.37 19.41 -18.97
C ARG A 177 -2.94 19.90 -20.31
N PRO A 178 -3.90 20.85 -20.31
CA PRO A 178 -4.44 21.41 -21.55
C PRO A 178 -3.37 22.00 -22.48
N ASP A 179 -2.30 22.54 -21.90
CA ASP A 179 -1.24 23.32 -22.56
C ASP A 179 0.10 22.57 -22.76
N ALA A 180 0.20 21.28 -22.37
CA ALA A 180 1.47 20.54 -22.48
C ALA A 180 1.29 19.06 -22.81
N GLN A 181 2.25 18.49 -23.54
CA GLN A 181 2.32 17.05 -23.77
C GLN A 181 2.34 16.30 -22.43
N GLY A 182 1.58 15.19 -22.36
CA GLY A 182 1.40 14.41 -21.14
C GLY A 182 2.73 14.00 -20.49
N ARG A 183 2.88 14.31 -19.21
CA ARG A 183 4.14 14.09 -18.47
C ARG A 183 4.09 12.78 -17.72
N ARG A 184 5.22 12.08 -17.69
CA ARG A 184 5.33 10.76 -17.07
C ARG A 184 6.28 10.81 -15.88
N ALA A 185 5.82 10.27 -14.76
CA ALA A 185 6.64 9.95 -13.60
C ALA A 185 6.43 8.50 -13.20
N ARG A 186 7.46 7.92 -12.58
CA ARG A 186 7.40 6.63 -11.91
C ARG A 186 7.22 6.87 -10.42
N LEU A 187 6.32 6.11 -9.80
CA LEU A 187 6.01 6.21 -8.38
C LEU A 187 6.14 4.82 -7.75
N ASP A 188 6.93 4.74 -6.69
CA ASP A 188 7.03 3.58 -5.82
C ASP A 188 6.62 4.01 -4.40
N LEU A 189 5.79 3.21 -3.74
CA LEU A 189 5.33 3.50 -2.38
C LEU A 189 5.28 2.20 -1.58
N THR A 190 5.95 2.19 -0.43
CA THR A 190 5.93 1.09 0.52
C THR A 190 5.45 1.58 1.86
N LEU A 191 4.26 1.14 2.26
CA LEU A 191 3.72 1.34 3.60
C LEU A 191 3.83 0.02 4.36
N ARG A 192 4.52 -0.01 5.49
CA ARG A 192 4.63 -1.19 6.37
C ARG A 192 4.16 -0.86 7.79
N ARG A 193 3.62 -1.87 8.45
CA ARG A 193 3.13 -1.80 9.82
C ARG A 193 3.76 -2.90 10.67
N SER A 194 4.39 -2.50 11.78
CA SER A 194 4.89 -3.40 12.80
C SER A 194 4.24 -3.04 14.15
N GLY A 195 3.16 -3.75 14.49
CA GLY A 195 2.36 -3.42 15.68
C GLY A 195 1.67 -2.06 15.53
N SER A 196 2.09 -1.08 16.34
CA SER A 196 1.61 0.31 16.28
C SER A 196 2.54 1.23 15.46
N ALA A 197 3.77 0.80 15.20
CA ALA A 197 4.71 1.52 14.36
C ALA A 197 4.34 1.34 12.88
N ARG A 198 4.49 2.43 12.12
CA ARG A 198 4.27 2.48 10.68
C ARG A 198 5.46 3.16 10.02
N THR A 199 5.93 2.58 8.93
CA THR A 199 6.93 3.17 8.04
C THR A 199 6.26 3.40 6.69
N LEU A 200 6.46 4.58 6.12
CA LEU A 200 6.02 4.98 4.80
C LEU A 200 7.24 5.44 4.02
N ASP A 201 7.60 4.67 3.01
CA ASP A 201 8.59 5.03 2.02
C ASP A 201 7.87 5.37 0.72
N ALA A 202 8.15 6.52 0.13
CA ALA A 202 7.66 6.87 -1.19
C ALA A 202 8.79 7.47 -2.03
N ARG A 203 8.88 7.06 -3.29
CA ARG A 203 9.86 7.54 -4.25
C ARG A 203 9.15 7.88 -5.54
N ILE A 204 9.32 9.10 -6.01
CA ILE A 204 8.80 9.55 -7.30
C ILE A 204 9.95 10.03 -8.16
N GLU A 205 10.00 9.58 -9.40
CA GLU A 205 11.04 9.93 -10.35
C GLU A 205 10.41 10.34 -11.67
N THR A 206 10.83 11.47 -12.19
CA THR A 206 10.40 11.94 -13.52
C THR A 206 11.34 11.39 -14.59
N ALA A 207 10.85 11.24 -15.81
CA ALA A 207 11.69 10.83 -16.95
C ALA A 207 12.84 11.81 -17.26
N VAL A 208 12.86 12.97 -16.61
CA VAL A 208 13.75 14.11 -16.88
C VAL A 208 14.81 14.26 -15.78
N GLY A 209 14.97 13.28 -14.90
CA GLY A 209 16.03 13.21 -13.88
C GLY A 209 15.65 13.78 -12.50
N ASN A 210 14.49 14.42 -12.36
CA ASN A 210 14.05 14.90 -11.05
C ASN A 210 13.50 13.74 -10.21
N ALA A 211 13.95 13.62 -8.96
CA ALA A 211 13.51 12.61 -8.01
C ALA A 211 13.07 13.25 -6.69
N ALA A 212 12.09 12.64 -6.04
CA ALA A 212 11.72 12.96 -4.67
C ALA A 212 11.58 11.67 -3.87
N THR A 213 12.18 11.63 -2.70
CA THR A 213 12.06 10.54 -1.74
C THR A 213 11.46 11.07 -0.45
N LEU A 214 10.44 10.37 0.04
CA LEU A 214 9.82 10.61 1.33
C LEU A 214 10.00 9.34 2.17
N HIS A 215 10.55 9.50 3.35
CA HIS A 215 10.63 8.47 4.37
C HIS A 215 9.95 8.99 5.64
N ALA A 216 8.92 8.32 6.11
CA ALA A 216 8.23 8.68 7.34
C ALA A 216 8.11 7.45 8.24
N GLU A 217 8.61 7.55 9.46
CA GLU A 217 8.50 6.50 10.47
C GLU A 217 7.82 7.07 11.71
N GLY A 218 6.83 6.36 12.24
CA GLY A 218 6.15 6.82 13.45
C GLY A 218 5.09 5.90 13.99
N ILE A 219 4.41 6.36 15.03
CA ILE A 219 3.31 5.68 15.70
C ILE A 219 2.01 6.42 15.38
N GLY A 220 0.99 5.68 14.98
CA GLY A 220 -0.33 6.23 14.62
C GLY A 220 -0.64 6.15 13.13
N ASN A 221 -1.66 6.87 12.66
CA ASN A 221 -2.05 6.89 11.26
C ASN A 221 -1.34 8.03 10.52
N PRO A 222 -0.44 7.77 9.55
CA PRO A 222 0.28 8.83 8.82
C PRO A 222 -0.64 9.73 8.00
N LEU A 223 -1.85 9.26 7.66
CA LEU A 223 -2.88 10.07 7.00
C LEU A 223 -3.64 11.01 7.97
N SER A 224 -3.39 10.90 9.27
CA SER A 224 -4.04 11.71 10.31
C SER A 224 -2.98 12.44 11.13
N PRO A 225 -2.45 13.58 10.63
CA PRO A 225 -1.31 14.30 11.22
C PRO A 225 -1.53 14.72 12.68
N ALA A 226 -2.79 14.84 13.13
CA ALA A 226 -3.13 15.14 14.53
C ALA A 226 -2.81 14.00 15.52
N THR A 227 -2.77 12.75 15.05
CA THR A 227 -2.57 11.55 15.91
C THR A 227 -1.23 10.87 15.68
N TRP A 228 -0.53 11.26 14.62
CA TRP A 228 0.75 10.69 14.24
C TRP A 228 1.89 11.35 15.01
N ARG A 229 2.86 10.54 15.45
CA ARG A 229 4.10 10.99 16.09
C ARG A 229 5.25 10.22 15.47
N GLY A 230 6.27 10.92 15.01
CA GLY A 230 7.34 10.28 14.28
C GLY A 230 8.28 11.28 13.60
N ASP A 231 9.17 10.72 12.80
CA ASP A 231 10.17 11.42 12.01
C ASP A 231 9.76 11.35 10.53
N VAL A 232 9.77 12.50 9.86
CA VAL A 232 9.61 12.60 8.40
C VAL A 232 10.89 13.16 7.82
N PHE A 233 11.43 12.45 6.83
CA PHE A 233 12.50 12.92 5.99
C PHE A 233 12.00 13.01 4.55
N LEU A 234 12.18 14.17 3.93
CA LEU A 234 11.87 14.41 2.54
C LEU A 234 13.12 14.93 1.85
N ALA A 235 13.53 14.29 0.77
CA ALA A 235 14.59 14.76 -0.11
C ALA A 235 14.02 14.94 -1.51
N LEU A 236 14.30 16.09 -2.10
CA LEU A 236 13.97 16.47 -3.47
C LEU A 236 15.28 16.77 -4.18
N GLU A 237 15.53 16.06 -5.27
CA GLU A 237 16.67 16.26 -6.15
C GLU A 237 16.13 16.65 -7.51
N ALA A 238 16.25 17.93 -7.85
CA ALA A 238 15.90 18.46 -9.14
C ALA A 238 17.17 18.61 -9.98
N GLU A 239 17.43 17.67 -10.87
CA GLU A 239 18.47 17.83 -11.89
C GLU A 239 18.14 18.97 -12.86
N ARG A 240 16.83 19.19 -13.07
CA ARG A 240 16.27 20.21 -13.96
C ARG A 240 15.10 20.89 -13.27
N LEU A 241 15.42 21.91 -12.49
CA LEU A 241 14.46 22.66 -11.68
C LEU A 241 13.33 23.26 -12.53
N GLU A 242 13.63 23.70 -13.75
CA GLU A 242 12.64 24.23 -14.68
C GLU A 242 11.54 23.22 -15.01
N ARG A 243 11.88 21.93 -15.01
CA ARG A 243 10.95 20.82 -15.28
C ARG A 243 10.17 20.40 -14.04
N LEU A 244 10.67 20.71 -12.84
CA LEU A 244 9.93 20.46 -11.60
C LEU A 244 8.73 21.40 -11.49
N PHE A 245 8.90 22.68 -11.87
CA PHE A 245 7.79 23.65 -11.90
C PHE A 245 6.61 23.21 -12.76
N ASP A 246 6.88 22.42 -13.79
CA ASP A 246 5.82 21.88 -14.63
C ASP A 246 4.90 20.89 -13.90
N TRP A 247 5.35 20.27 -12.82
CA TRP A 247 4.54 19.36 -12.00
C TRP A 247 3.77 20.10 -10.90
N LEU A 248 4.08 21.38 -10.65
CA LEU A 248 3.34 22.15 -9.66
C LEU A 248 1.96 22.55 -10.21
N PRO A 249 0.89 22.46 -9.40
CA PRO A 249 -0.44 22.89 -9.78
C PRO A 249 -0.57 24.43 -9.86
N VAL A 250 0.40 25.18 -9.33
CA VAL A 250 0.38 26.63 -9.23
C VAL A 250 1.49 27.23 -10.10
N THR A 251 1.15 28.29 -10.85
CA THR A 251 2.11 29.09 -11.60
C THR A 251 2.99 29.86 -10.63
N VAL A 252 4.26 29.50 -10.54
CA VAL A 252 5.22 30.21 -9.69
C VAL A 252 5.70 31.46 -10.45
N PRO A 253 5.65 32.67 -9.84
CA PRO A 253 5.99 33.92 -10.50
C PRO A 253 7.48 34.04 -10.84
N VAL A 254 8.32 33.26 -10.17
CA VAL A 254 9.76 33.19 -10.42
C VAL A 254 10.06 31.79 -10.93
N ARG A 255 10.53 31.69 -12.17
CA ARG A 255 11.06 30.44 -12.71
C ARG A 255 12.55 30.42 -12.50
N ALA A 256 13.04 29.25 -12.10
CA ALA A 256 14.47 29.02 -11.94
C ALA A 256 14.85 27.81 -12.78
N ALA A 257 15.94 27.93 -13.54
CA ALA A 257 16.55 26.83 -14.27
C ALA A 257 17.86 26.44 -13.58
N GLY A 258 18.23 25.16 -13.62
CA GLY A 258 19.44 24.65 -12.98
C GLY A 258 19.18 23.46 -12.08
N ARG A 259 20.13 23.18 -11.19
CA ARG A 259 20.05 22.06 -10.24
C ARG A 259 19.70 22.56 -8.84
N ALA A 260 18.80 21.87 -8.17
CA ALA A 260 18.47 22.17 -6.78
C ALA A 260 18.24 20.88 -5.99
N GLY A 261 18.78 20.84 -4.78
CA GLY A 261 18.53 19.81 -3.78
C GLY A 261 17.82 20.43 -2.58
N VAL A 262 16.73 19.83 -2.13
CA VAL A 262 16.02 20.23 -0.92
C VAL A 262 15.93 19.02 0.00
N GLN A 263 16.38 19.17 1.23
CA GLN A 263 16.25 18.15 2.26
C GLN A 263 15.52 18.73 3.46
N LEU A 264 14.45 18.07 3.88
CA LEU A 264 13.57 18.48 4.96
C LEU A 264 13.48 17.34 5.97
N TRP A 265 13.81 17.64 7.22
CA TRP A 265 13.61 16.75 8.36
C TRP A 265 12.61 17.37 9.30
N LEU A 266 11.58 16.61 9.66
CA LEU A 266 10.58 16.98 10.65
C LEU A 266 10.54 15.90 11.73
N GLN A 267 10.89 16.25 12.96
CA GLN A 267 10.76 15.36 14.11
C GLN A 267 9.57 15.82 14.96
N GLN A 268 8.58 14.96 15.14
CA GLN A 268 7.37 15.26 15.91
C GLN A 268 7.25 14.33 17.12
N ALA A 269 7.73 14.81 18.28
CA ALA A 269 7.74 14.06 19.53
C ALA A 269 6.96 14.81 20.62
N GLY A 270 5.83 14.24 21.07
CA GLY A 270 5.17 14.67 22.30
C GLY A 270 4.74 16.15 22.37
N GLY A 271 4.44 16.79 21.24
CA GLY A 271 4.01 18.19 21.17
C GLY A 271 5.13 19.19 20.83
N ARG A 272 6.38 18.73 20.66
CA ARG A 272 7.47 19.54 20.08
C ARG A 272 7.72 19.05 18.65
N SER A 273 7.78 20.00 17.72
CA SER A 273 8.12 19.78 16.33
C SER A 273 9.45 20.48 16.05
N ASP A 274 10.50 19.71 15.73
CA ASP A 274 11.74 20.27 15.20
C ASP A 274 11.70 20.15 13.67
N LEU A 275 11.94 21.26 12.97
CA LEU A 275 11.97 21.30 11.51
C LEU A 275 13.35 21.79 11.08
N ARG A 276 14.05 20.96 10.32
CA ARG A 276 15.31 21.34 9.67
C ARG A 276 15.12 21.30 8.16
N LEU A 277 15.54 22.38 7.52
CA LEU A 277 15.52 22.52 6.07
C LEU A 277 16.95 22.80 5.61
N SER A 278 17.42 22.02 4.64
CA SER A 278 18.66 22.25 3.92
C SER A 278 18.35 22.44 2.45
N LEU A 279 18.93 23.48 1.86
CA LEU A 279 18.76 23.85 0.46
C LEU A 279 20.16 23.94 -0.16
N ALA A 280 20.35 23.23 -1.26
CA ALA A 280 21.54 23.31 -2.09
C ALA A 280 21.11 23.62 -3.53
N GLY A 281 21.91 24.38 -4.26
CA GLY A 281 21.61 24.68 -5.65
C GLY A 281 22.85 25.05 -6.42
N ASP A 282 22.95 24.52 -7.63
CA ASP A 282 24.07 24.72 -8.54
C ASP A 282 23.54 25.25 -9.88
N ASN A 283 24.22 26.26 -10.43
CA ASN A 283 23.89 26.87 -11.71
C ASN A 283 22.43 27.37 -11.82
N LEU A 284 21.94 28.03 -10.77
CA LEU A 284 20.61 28.60 -10.74
C LEU A 284 20.53 29.86 -11.60
N LEU A 285 19.73 29.81 -12.67
CA LEU A 285 19.34 30.95 -13.49
C LEU A 285 17.93 31.38 -13.08
N LEU A 286 17.78 32.59 -12.55
CA LEU A 286 16.46 33.15 -12.22
C LEU A 286 15.90 33.90 -13.43
N GLU A 287 14.80 33.40 -13.98
CA GLU A 287 14.02 34.10 -14.99
C GLU A 287 12.85 34.78 -14.28
N GLY A 288 13.01 36.08 -14.01
CA GLY A 288 11.92 36.91 -13.52
C GLY A 288 10.95 37.20 -14.66
N GLY A 289 9.67 36.87 -14.49
CA GLY A 289 8.61 37.32 -15.38
C GLY A 289 8.53 38.84 -15.34
N GLY A 290 9.07 39.50 -16.36
CA GLY A 290 8.90 40.93 -16.55
C GLY A 290 7.57 41.21 -17.23
N GLY A 291 6.70 41.98 -16.55
CA GLY A 291 5.60 42.76 -17.14
C GLY A 291 4.39 41.97 -17.59
#